data_AF-A0A932LE05-F1
#
_entry.id   AF-A0A932LE05-F1
#
_cell.length_a   1.000
_cell.length_b   1.000
_cell.length_c   1.000
_cell.angle_alpha   90.00
_cell.angle_beta   90.00
_cell.angle_gamma   90.00
#
_symmetry.space_group_name_H-M   'P 1'
#
loop_
_entity.id
_entity.type
_entity.pdbx_description
1 polymer ?
#
loop_
_entity_poly.entity_id
_entity_poly.type
_entity_poly.pdbx_seq_one_letter_code
_entity_poly.pdbx_strand_id
1 'polypeptide(L)'
;DQPCGDGTRPACEGMLDPHGTLLGEQQRTWLFDGLSGSAARWNVLAQQVMMARVDVSPGEDAKYSTDQWPGYEMERRRLLKFFGERPSLNAVLLGGDIHSNWANELIADFDDLGSRTVAAEFVGTSISSSGDGAPAPRRLDALLSENPFVKFHNTERGYVRCEVSPKEWRSDFQTVEYVSRPGAPLVTRATFVLEDGRPGLNRA
;
A
#
# COMPACT_ATOMS: atom_id res chain seq x y z
N ASP A 1 -4.87 -20.47 7.98
CA ASP A 1 -4.59 -19.66 9.18
C ASP A 1 -3.48 -18.69 8.87
N GLN A 2 -3.66 -17.43 9.28
CA GLN A 2 -2.64 -16.41 9.08
C GLN A 2 -1.40 -16.65 9.98
N PRO A 3 -0.20 -16.25 9.55
CA PRO A 3 1.00 -16.34 10.38
C PRO A 3 0.77 -15.67 11.74
N CYS A 4 1.06 -16.39 12.83
CA CYS A 4 0.86 -15.92 14.21
C CYS A 4 -0.60 -15.61 14.60
N GLY A 5 -1.56 -16.18 13.86
CA GLY A 5 -2.99 -16.04 14.10
C GLY A 5 -3.60 -14.76 13.52
N ASP A 6 -4.92 -14.72 13.45
CA ASP A 6 -5.62 -13.64 12.76
C ASP A 6 -5.55 -12.30 13.52
N GLY A 7 -5.56 -11.22 12.75
CA GLY A 7 -5.71 -9.84 13.20
C GLY A 7 -4.41 -9.04 13.25
N THR A 8 -4.41 -8.00 14.08
CA THR A 8 -3.25 -7.13 14.30
C THR A 8 -2.38 -7.69 15.43
N ARG A 9 -1.13 -8.04 15.13
CA ARG A 9 -0.21 -8.70 16.07
C ARG A 9 1.15 -7.99 16.11
N PRO A 10 1.88 -8.03 17.24
CA PRO A 10 3.30 -7.73 17.24
C PRO A 10 4.05 -8.62 16.25
N ALA A 11 5.25 -8.19 15.83
CA ALA A 11 6.14 -9.05 15.05
C ALA A 11 6.43 -10.36 15.79
N CYS A 12 6.50 -11.45 15.04
CA CYS A 12 6.64 -12.81 15.57
C CYS A 12 7.37 -13.69 14.56
N GLU A 13 7.85 -14.85 15.00
CA GLU A 13 8.63 -15.77 14.16
C GLU A 13 7.88 -16.24 12.90
N GLY A 14 6.56 -16.46 13.01
CA GLY A 14 5.75 -16.89 11.85
C GLY A 14 5.70 -15.85 10.73
N MET A 15 5.71 -14.54 11.05
CA MET A 15 5.78 -13.48 10.03
C MET A 15 7.14 -13.44 9.32
N LEU A 16 8.20 -13.85 10.03
CA LEU A 16 9.57 -13.87 9.57
C LEU A 16 9.98 -15.23 8.98
N ASP A 17 9.06 -16.18 8.85
CA ASP A 17 9.34 -17.49 8.26
C ASP A 17 9.80 -17.30 6.80
N PRO A 18 11.03 -17.70 6.44
CA PRO A 18 11.52 -17.59 5.07
C PRO A 18 10.69 -18.39 4.06
N HIS A 19 9.91 -19.38 4.51
CA HIS A 19 9.00 -20.18 3.69
C HIS A 19 7.56 -19.63 3.64
N GLY A 20 7.23 -18.63 4.48
CA GLY A 20 5.95 -17.93 4.41
C GLY A 20 5.76 -17.29 3.03
N THR A 21 4.58 -17.50 2.42
CA THR A 21 4.30 -17.01 1.07
C THR A 21 2.80 -16.69 0.86
N LEU A 22 2.53 -15.56 0.22
CA LEU A 22 1.26 -15.17 -0.40
C LEU A 22 1.17 -15.66 -1.85
N LEU A 23 2.28 -15.56 -2.59
CA LEU A 23 2.31 -15.84 -4.04
C LEU A 23 2.46 -17.33 -4.35
N GLY A 24 3.15 -18.07 -3.48
CA GLY A 24 3.75 -19.35 -3.83
C GLY A 24 4.91 -19.20 -4.82
N GLU A 25 5.64 -20.29 -5.04
CA GLU A 25 6.83 -20.29 -5.91
C GLU A 25 6.48 -19.98 -7.37
N GLN A 26 5.46 -20.63 -7.92
CA GLN A 26 5.11 -20.51 -9.33
C GLN A 26 4.73 -19.08 -9.72
N GLN A 27 3.86 -18.42 -8.95
CA GLN A 27 3.43 -17.05 -9.23
C GLN A 27 4.58 -16.06 -9.02
N ARG A 28 5.42 -16.26 -7.99
CA ARG A 28 6.59 -15.41 -7.74
C ARG A 28 7.59 -15.44 -8.89
N THR A 29 7.91 -16.64 -9.40
CA THR A 29 8.80 -16.80 -10.56
C THR A 29 8.18 -16.14 -11.80
N TRP A 30 6.91 -16.42 -12.10
CA TRP A 30 6.19 -15.79 -13.21
C TRP A 30 6.22 -14.25 -13.12
N LEU A 31 5.98 -13.69 -11.92
CA LEU A 31 5.99 -12.25 -11.70
C LEU A 31 7.38 -11.66 -11.94
N PHE A 32 8.43 -12.26 -11.38
CA PHE A 32 9.80 -11.75 -11.48
C PHE A 32 10.33 -11.83 -12.91
N ASP A 33 10.03 -12.92 -13.63
CA ASP A 33 10.41 -13.07 -15.03
C ASP A 33 9.67 -12.05 -15.91
N GLY A 34 8.36 -11.89 -15.71
CA GLY A 34 7.55 -10.92 -16.43
C GLY A 34 8.02 -9.48 -16.23
N LEU A 35 8.31 -9.10 -14.99
CA LEU A 35 8.84 -7.76 -14.68
C LEU A 35 10.27 -7.58 -15.23
N SER A 36 11.13 -8.59 -15.13
CA SER A 36 12.51 -8.51 -15.63
C SER A 36 12.57 -8.33 -17.15
N GLY A 37 11.60 -8.87 -17.88
CA GLY A 37 11.48 -8.71 -19.33
C GLY A 37 10.72 -7.46 -19.79
N SER A 38 10.20 -6.64 -18.87
CA SER A 38 9.33 -5.52 -19.22
C SER A 38 10.09 -4.34 -19.80
N ALA A 39 9.61 -3.83 -20.93
CA ALA A 39 10.04 -2.56 -21.54
C ALA A 39 9.04 -1.41 -21.29
N ALA A 40 8.01 -1.65 -20.45
CA ALA A 40 7.00 -0.64 -20.13
C ALA A 40 7.58 0.49 -19.26
N ARG A 41 7.01 1.69 -19.40
CA ARG A 41 7.39 2.86 -18.58
C ARG A 41 6.92 2.77 -17.13
N TRP A 42 5.77 2.12 -16.91
CA TRP A 42 5.19 1.87 -15.61
C TRP A 42 4.93 0.38 -15.49
N ASN A 43 5.35 -0.23 -14.40
CA ASN A 43 5.05 -1.62 -14.10
C ASN A 43 4.11 -1.70 -12.90
N VAL A 44 2.90 -2.21 -13.14
CA VAL A 44 1.82 -2.15 -12.16
C VAL A 44 1.56 -3.52 -11.58
N LEU A 45 1.60 -3.63 -10.25
CA LEU A 45 1.12 -4.81 -9.54
C LEU A 45 -0.26 -4.49 -8.95
N ALA A 46 -1.30 -4.92 -9.67
CA ALA A 46 -2.68 -4.90 -9.17
C ALA A 46 -2.94 -6.17 -8.35
N GLN A 47 -3.22 -5.99 -7.07
CA GLN A 47 -3.24 -7.06 -6.08
C GLN A 47 -4.24 -6.73 -4.95
N GLN A 48 -4.45 -7.65 -4.01
CA GLN A 48 -5.55 -7.60 -3.05
C GLN A 48 -5.25 -6.79 -1.78
N VAL A 49 -4.08 -6.95 -1.17
CA VAL A 49 -3.77 -6.58 0.22
C VAL A 49 -2.61 -5.58 0.32
N MET A 50 -2.61 -4.71 1.31
CA MET A 50 -1.60 -3.65 1.49
C MET A 50 -0.18 -4.18 1.69
N MET A 51 0.77 -3.58 0.97
CA MET A 51 2.21 -3.86 0.94
C MET A 51 2.98 -3.10 2.02
N ALA A 52 2.61 -1.85 2.32
CA ALA A 52 3.29 -1.06 3.33
C ALA A 52 3.19 -1.72 4.72
N ARG A 53 4.32 -1.78 5.44
CA ARG A 53 4.37 -2.28 6.82
C ARG A 53 4.02 -1.17 7.82
N VAL A 54 2.74 -0.80 7.81
CA VAL A 54 2.18 0.22 8.69
C VAL A 54 2.03 -0.33 10.11
N ASP A 55 2.63 0.34 11.08
CA ASP A 55 2.29 0.18 12.49
C ASP A 55 0.94 0.86 12.77
N VAL A 56 -0.04 0.04 13.17
CA VAL A 56 -1.40 0.50 13.46
C VAL A 56 -1.66 0.69 14.97
N SER A 57 -0.66 0.49 15.82
CA SER A 57 -0.74 0.63 17.27
C SER A 57 0.23 1.70 17.78
N PRO A 58 -0.28 2.90 18.15
CA PRO A 58 0.60 3.97 18.63
C PRO A 58 1.43 3.58 19.85
N GLY A 59 2.68 4.03 19.89
CA GLY A 59 3.64 3.79 20.97
C GLY A 59 4.74 2.78 20.63
N GLU A 60 5.35 2.18 21.65
CA GLU A 60 6.53 1.30 21.50
C GLU A 60 6.17 -0.12 21.00
N ASP A 61 4.91 -0.55 21.20
CA ASP A 61 4.44 -1.89 20.87
C ASP A 61 3.87 -1.95 19.46
N ALA A 62 4.74 -1.86 18.45
CA ALA A 62 4.35 -1.87 17.05
C ALA A 62 3.57 -3.14 16.68
N LYS A 63 2.45 -2.98 15.95
CA LYS A 63 1.64 -4.11 15.49
C LYS A 63 1.26 -3.99 14.03
N TYR A 64 1.25 -5.13 13.37
CA TYR A 64 1.02 -5.27 11.95
C TYR A 64 -0.16 -6.20 11.68
N SER A 65 -0.84 -6.00 10.56
CA SER A 65 -1.87 -6.94 10.12
C SER A 65 -1.22 -8.23 9.62
N THR A 66 -1.67 -9.37 10.17
CA THR A 66 -1.18 -10.70 9.77
C THR A 66 -1.78 -11.16 8.43
N ASP A 67 -2.90 -10.55 8.03
CA ASP A 67 -3.66 -10.85 6.80
C ASP A 67 -3.26 -9.95 5.61
N GLN A 68 -2.10 -9.29 5.70
CA GLN A 68 -1.56 -8.41 4.66
C GLN A 68 -0.10 -8.80 4.38
N TRP A 69 0.59 -8.10 3.47
CA TRP A 69 2.00 -8.41 3.19
C TRP A 69 2.94 -8.39 4.41
N PRO A 70 2.76 -7.54 5.44
CA PRO A 70 3.51 -7.63 6.69
C PRO A 70 3.40 -8.97 7.43
N GLY A 71 2.33 -9.72 7.21
CA GLY A 71 2.18 -11.09 7.70
C GLY A 71 3.18 -12.07 7.07
N TYR A 72 3.72 -11.74 5.90
CA TYR A 72 4.61 -12.56 5.09
C TYR A 72 5.91 -11.79 4.78
N GLU A 73 6.53 -11.25 5.83
CA GLU A 73 7.57 -10.23 5.78
C GLU A 73 8.76 -10.62 4.91
N MET A 74 9.18 -11.89 4.93
CA MET A 74 10.30 -12.36 4.12
C MET A 74 9.99 -12.35 2.62
N GLU A 75 8.76 -12.67 2.22
CA GLU A 75 8.34 -12.54 0.82
C GLU A 75 8.16 -11.08 0.41
N ARG A 76 7.59 -10.26 1.30
CA ARG A 76 7.48 -8.80 1.12
C ARG A 76 8.82 -8.16 0.84
N ARG A 77 9.84 -8.45 1.66
CA ARG A 77 11.22 -7.94 1.48
C ARG A 77 11.83 -8.38 0.16
N ARG A 78 11.58 -9.61 -0.31
CA ARG A 78 12.07 -10.10 -1.61
C ARG A 78 11.55 -9.23 -2.76
N LEU A 79 10.25 -8.90 -2.75
CA LEU A 79 9.65 -8.08 -3.79
C LEU A 79 10.14 -6.61 -3.72
N LEU A 80 10.23 -6.02 -2.53
CA LEU A 80 10.78 -4.67 -2.36
C LEU A 80 12.26 -4.57 -2.78
N LYS A 81 13.07 -5.58 -2.44
CA LYS A 81 14.45 -5.70 -2.91
C LYS A 81 14.52 -5.79 -4.43
N PHE A 82 13.65 -6.59 -5.04
CA PHE A 82 13.58 -6.73 -6.49
C PHE A 82 13.29 -5.39 -7.19
N PHE A 83 12.33 -4.60 -6.69
CA PHE A 83 12.07 -3.25 -7.19
C PHE A 83 13.24 -2.30 -6.93
N GLY A 84 13.84 -2.34 -5.75
CA GLY A 84 14.99 -1.51 -5.40
C GLY A 84 16.19 -1.74 -6.32
N GLU A 85 16.47 -2.99 -6.69
CA GLU A 85 17.53 -3.35 -7.65
C GLU A 85 17.22 -2.94 -9.09
N ARG A 86 15.95 -2.68 -9.41
CA ARG A 86 15.47 -2.40 -10.76
C ARG A 86 14.61 -1.13 -10.77
N PRO A 87 15.17 0.04 -10.44
CA PRO A 87 14.41 1.29 -10.37
C PRO A 87 13.77 1.67 -11.72
N SER A 88 14.30 1.18 -12.83
CA SER A 88 13.71 1.35 -14.17
C SER A 88 12.34 0.70 -14.34
N LEU A 89 11.93 -0.20 -13.44
CA LEU A 89 10.58 -0.76 -13.45
C LEU A 89 9.52 0.29 -13.15
N ASN A 90 9.88 1.36 -12.43
CA ASN A 90 8.95 2.43 -12.06
C ASN A 90 7.64 1.85 -11.49
N ALA A 91 7.80 1.07 -10.41
CA ALA A 91 6.77 0.18 -9.92
C ALA A 91 5.67 0.93 -9.16
N VAL A 92 4.41 0.62 -9.48
CA VAL A 92 3.22 1.11 -8.78
C VAL A 92 2.36 -0.07 -8.34
N LEU A 93 1.98 -0.10 -7.07
CA LEU A 93 1.14 -1.14 -6.49
C LEU A 93 -0.28 -0.59 -6.26
N LEU A 94 -1.28 -1.38 -6.65
CA LEU A 94 -2.68 -1.09 -6.41
C LEU A 94 -3.24 -2.18 -5.50
N GLY A 95 -3.85 -1.77 -4.39
CA GLY A 95 -4.39 -2.67 -3.36
C GLY A 95 -5.82 -2.28 -2.93
N GLY A 96 -6.41 -3.11 -2.07
CA GLY A 96 -7.72 -2.84 -1.47
C GLY A 96 -7.84 -3.55 -0.12
N ASP A 97 -8.93 -4.33 0.05
CA ASP A 97 -9.24 -5.18 1.20
C ASP A 97 -9.50 -4.43 2.53
N ILE A 98 -8.60 -3.55 2.97
CA ILE A 98 -8.59 -2.92 4.29
C ILE A 98 -9.64 -1.82 4.52
N HIS A 99 -10.63 -1.71 3.61
CA HIS A 99 -11.79 -0.80 3.67
C HIS A 99 -11.47 0.68 3.98
N SER A 100 -10.27 1.13 3.63
CA SER A 100 -9.79 2.49 3.85
C SER A 100 -8.76 2.86 2.79
N ASN A 101 -8.64 4.15 2.51
CA ASN A 101 -7.71 4.68 1.53
C ASN A 101 -6.33 4.84 2.14
N TRP A 102 -5.28 4.50 1.37
CA TRP A 102 -3.89 4.73 1.74
C TRP A 102 -3.07 5.14 0.52
N ALA A 103 -2.17 6.10 0.69
CA ALA A 103 -1.08 6.36 -0.25
C ALA A 103 0.24 6.18 0.48
N ASN A 104 1.04 5.21 0.07
CA ASN A 104 2.27 4.83 0.75
C ASN A 104 3.47 4.92 -0.21
N GLU A 105 4.57 5.43 0.31
CA GLU A 105 5.89 5.24 -0.29
C GLU A 105 6.44 3.89 0.18
N LEU A 106 6.70 2.96 -0.73
CA LEU A 106 7.30 1.69 -0.36
C LEU A 106 8.82 1.89 -0.31
N ILE A 107 9.38 1.85 0.89
CA ILE A 107 10.81 2.04 1.14
C ILE A 107 11.58 0.71 1.07
N ALA A 108 12.88 0.78 0.78
CA ALA A 108 13.73 -0.40 0.56
C ALA A 108 13.86 -1.29 1.79
N ASP A 109 13.88 -0.68 2.98
CA ASP A 109 13.96 -1.35 4.26
C ASP A 109 13.03 -0.65 5.26
N PHE A 110 12.10 -1.38 5.85
CA PHE A 110 11.17 -0.82 6.84
C PHE A 110 11.74 -0.87 8.27
N ASP A 111 12.90 -1.51 8.49
CA ASP A 111 13.66 -1.42 9.74
C ASP A 111 14.54 -0.15 9.77
N ASP A 112 14.77 0.48 8.60
CA ASP A 112 15.38 1.81 8.44
C ASP A 112 14.40 2.74 7.71
N LEU A 113 13.62 3.49 8.48
CA LEU A 113 12.59 4.41 7.94
C LEU A 113 13.17 5.56 7.09
N GLY A 114 14.48 5.78 7.11
CA GLY A 114 15.18 6.72 6.24
C GLY A 114 15.61 6.13 4.89
N SER A 115 15.38 4.83 4.67
CA SER A 115 15.77 4.15 3.44
C SER A 115 14.98 4.66 2.23
N ARG A 116 15.59 4.57 1.05
CA ARG A 116 15.01 5.13 -0.17
C ARG A 116 13.68 4.48 -0.55
N THR A 117 12.78 5.27 -1.11
CA THR A 117 11.57 4.79 -1.80
C THR A 117 11.94 3.99 -3.05
N VAL A 118 11.31 2.82 -3.23
CA VAL A 118 11.53 1.90 -4.36
C VAL A 118 10.28 1.69 -5.22
N ALA A 119 9.10 1.99 -4.69
CA ALA A 119 7.82 1.92 -5.40
C ALA A 119 6.77 2.81 -4.72
N ALA A 120 5.68 3.08 -5.41
CA ALA A 120 4.50 3.74 -4.84
C ALA A 120 3.37 2.74 -4.65
N GLU A 121 2.54 2.95 -3.62
CA GLU A 121 1.35 2.15 -3.38
C GLU A 121 0.12 3.04 -3.20
N PHE A 122 -0.96 2.67 -3.89
CA PHE A 122 -2.30 3.25 -3.74
C PHE A 122 -3.27 2.14 -3.32
N VAL A 123 -3.76 2.21 -2.08
CA VAL A 123 -4.77 1.30 -1.56
C VAL A 123 -6.12 2.00 -1.63
N GLY A 124 -7.04 1.42 -2.39
CA GLY A 124 -8.41 1.89 -2.47
C GLY A 124 -9.23 1.49 -1.25
N THR A 125 -10.06 2.40 -0.77
CA THR A 125 -11.13 2.07 0.18
C THR A 125 -12.14 1.09 -0.42
N SER A 126 -13.10 0.68 0.40
CA SER A 126 -14.27 -0.08 -0.03
C SER A 126 -15.28 0.80 -0.77
N ILE A 127 -16.05 0.17 -1.66
CA ILE A 127 -17.23 0.81 -2.25
C ILE A 127 -18.29 1.13 -1.17
N SER A 128 -18.50 0.22 -0.21
CA SER A 128 -19.52 0.41 0.85
C SER A 128 -19.24 -0.27 2.19
N SER A 129 -18.33 -1.25 2.26
CA SER A 129 -18.00 -1.96 3.50
C SER A 129 -17.55 -1.00 4.62
N SER A 130 -17.94 -1.29 5.86
CA SER A 130 -17.64 -0.50 7.07
C SER A 130 -18.40 0.84 7.22
N GLY A 131 -19.38 1.14 6.35
CA GLY A 131 -20.31 2.26 6.53
C GLY A 131 -19.77 3.62 6.05
N ASP A 132 -20.23 4.73 6.64
CA ASP A 132 -19.95 6.08 6.11
C ASP A 132 -18.48 6.47 6.22
N GLY A 133 -17.85 6.18 7.36
CA GLY A 133 -16.44 6.49 7.57
C GLY A 133 -16.13 7.88 8.09
N ALA A 134 -14.88 8.32 7.94
CA ALA A 134 -14.47 9.66 8.31
C ALA A 134 -13.33 10.19 7.40
N PRO A 135 -13.31 11.50 7.10
CA PRO A 135 -12.26 12.09 6.28
C PRO A 135 -10.88 12.05 6.97
N ALA A 136 -10.87 12.16 8.31
CA ALA A 136 -9.70 12.04 9.17
C ALA A 136 -9.99 11.05 10.31
N PRO A 137 -9.40 9.84 10.28
CA PRO A 137 -9.57 8.85 11.34
C PRO A 137 -8.99 9.30 12.68
N ARG A 138 -9.44 8.70 13.78
CA ARG A 138 -8.89 8.98 15.11
C ARG A 138 -7.40 8.62 15.15
N ARG A 139 -6.58 9.49 15.75
CA ARG A 139 -5.12 9.32 15.89
C ARG A 139 -4.33 9.33 14.58
N LEU A 140 -4.89 9.92 13.52
CA LEU A 140 -4.20 10.07 12.23
C LEU A 140 -2.80 10.69 12.39
N ASP A 141 -2.66 11.77 13.15
CA ASP A 141 -1.37 12.45 13.32
C ASP A 141 -0.31 11.54 13.97
N ALA A 142 -0.70 10.75 14.98
CA ALA A 142 0.21 9.79 15.63
C ALA A 142 0.65 8.71 14.63
N LEU A 143 -0.32 8.12 13.90
CA LEU A 143 -0.03 7.12 12.88
C LEU A 143 0.93 7.64 11.82
N LEU A 144 0.70 8.86 11.30
CA LEU A 144 1.57 9.47 10.29
C LEU A 144 2.96 9.79 10.85
N SER A 145 3.07 10.15 12.13
CA SER A 145 4.36 10.44 12.77
C SER A 145 5.22 9.19 12.97
N GLU A 146 4.60 8.04 13.26
CA GLU A 146 5.29 6.76 13.44
C GLU A 146 5.55 6.04 12.11
N ASN A 147 4.78 6.38 11.06
CA ASN A 147 4.87 5.78 9.74
C ASN A 147 5.15 6.87 8.67
N PRO A 148 6.35 7.46 8.61
CA PRO A 148 6.65 8.62 7.76
C PRO A 148 6.52 8.32 6.25
N PHE A 149 6.47 7.04 5.86
CA PHE A 149 6.21 6.59 4.50
C PHE A 149 4.73 6.65 4.09
N VAL A 150 3.79 6.77 5.05
CA VAL A 150 2.36 6.96 4.77
C VAL A 150 2.11 8.43 4.47
N LYS A 151 1.59 8.73 3.28
CA LYS A 151 1.32 10.11 2.82
C LYS A 151 -0.16 10.47 2.86
N PHE A 152 -1.03 9.49 2.96
CA PHE A 152 -2.47 9.69 3.07
C PHE A 152 -3.13 8.50 3.74
N HIS A 153 -4.10 8.80 4.62
CA HIS A 153 -5.03 7.84 5.15
C HIS A 153 -6.41 8.48 5.34
N ASN A 154 -7.44 7.80 4.86
CA ASN A 154 -8.83 8.26 4.90
C ASN A 154 -9.76 7.04 5.00
N THR A 155 -10.84 7.14 5.76
CA THR A 155 -11.76 6.01 5.95
C THR A 155 -13.14 6.30 5.40
N GLU A 156 -13.30 7.17 4.41
CA GLU A 156 -14.55 7.29 3.63
C GLU A 156 -14.61 6.24 2.52
N ARG A 157 -15.79 6.05 1.93
CA ARG A 157 -16.02 5.08 0.85
C ARG A 157 -15.78 5.69 -0.51
N GLY A 158 -15.55 4.87 -1.53
CA GLY A 158 -15.33 5.35 -2.89
C GLY A 158 -14.36 4.47 -3.67
N TYR A 159 -13.52 5.09 -4.50
CA TYR A 159 -12.57 4.41 -5.38
C TYR A 159 -11.36 5.32 -5.70
N VAL A 160 -10.30 4.74 -6.25
CA VAL A 160 -9.14 5.49 -6.74
C VAL A 160 -9.24 5.59 -8.26
N ARG A 161 -9.12 6.80 -8.80
CA ARG A 161 -9.01 7.02 -10.25
C ARG A 161 -7.56 7.31 -10.60
N CYS A 162 -6.98 6.48 -11.46
CA CYS A 162 -5.61 6.67 -11.95
C CYS A 162 -5.63 7.19 -13.40
N GLU A 163 -4.89 8.26 -13.66
CA GLU A 163 -4.61 8.79 -14.99
C GLU A 163 -3.11 8.63 -15.27
N VAL A 164 -2.77 7.91 -16.34
CA VAL A 164 -1.39 7.47 -16.60
C VAL A 164 -0.94 7.93 -17.97
N SER A 165 0.22 8.59 -17.98
CA SER A 165 0.92 9.02 -19.19
C SER A 165 2.37 8.53 -19.16
N PRO A 166 3.14 8.65 -20.27
CA PRO A 166 4.56 8.32 -20.25
C PRO A 166 5.40 9.15 -19.27
N LYS A 167 4.93 10.33 -18.83
CA LYS A 167 5.69 11.26 -17.97
C LYS A 167 5.22 11.27 -16.52
N GLU A 168 3.98 10.86 -16.30
CA GLU A 168 3.28 11.10 -15.05
C GLU A 168 2.24 10.02 -14.77
N TRP A 169 2.17 9.59 -13.52
CA TRP A 169 1.05 8.84 -12.96
C TRP A 169 0.34 9.70 -11.92
N ARG A 170 -0.95 9.97 -12.14
CA ARG A 170 -1.81 10.71 -11.22
C ARG A 170 -2.85 9.79 -10.60
N SER A 171 -3.01 9.83 -9.28
CA SER A 171 -4.02 9.07 -8.54
C SER A 171 -4.91 10.01 -7.72
N ASP A 172 -6.20 10.03 -8.03
CA ASP A 172 -7.23 10.79 -7.31
C ASP A 172 -8.03 9.85 -6.38
N PHE A 173 -8.05 10.13 -5.09
CA PHE A 173 -8.89 9.44 -4.11
C PHE A 173 -10.30 10.02 -4.13
N GLN A 174 -11.19 9.38 -4.91
CA GLN A 174 -12.58 9.78 -5.08
C GLN A 174 -13.43 9.14 -3.99
N THR A 175 -14.06 9.96 -3.16
CA THR A 175 -14.81 9.49 -1.99
C THR A 175 -16.21 10.07 -1.91
N VAL A 176 -17.04 9.43 -1.10
CA VAL A 176 -18.36 9.94 -0.68
C VAL A 176 -18.41 9.99 0.84
N GLU A 177 -19.01 11.04 1.39
CA GLU A 177 -19.10 11.25 2.85
C GLU A 177 -20.04 10.26 3.54
N TYR A 178 -20.96 9.66 2.78
CA TYR A 178 -21.87 8.64 3.28
C TYR A 178 -22.26 7.63 2.19
N VAL A 179 -22.53 6.41 2.64
CA VAL A 179 -23.15 5.33 1.85
C VAL A 179 -24.40 4.76 2.53
N SER A 180 -24.68 5.21 3.76
CA SER A 180 -25.88 4.86 4.54
C SER A 180 -27.19 5.31 3.90
N ARG A 181 -27.14 6.24 2.94
CA ARG A 181 -28.28 6.72 2.15
C ARG A 181 -27.83 7.14 0.74
N PRO A 182 -28.72 7.15 -0.27
CA PRO A 182 -28.39 7.59 -1.63
C PRO A 182 -28.03 9.08 -1.72
N GLY A 183 -27.38 9.47 -2.82
CA GLY A 183 -27.19 10.87 -3.20
C GLY A 183 -25.99 11.57 -2.56
N ALA A 184 -25.00 10.82 -2.06
CA ALA A 184 -23.75 11.41 -1.59
C ALA A 184 -22.97 12.03 -2.77
N PRO A 185 -22.49 13.28 -2.65
CA PRO A 185 -21.64 13.87 -3.67
C PRO A 185 -20.26 13.21 -3.69
N LEU A 186 -19.70 13.06 -4.89
CA LEU A 186 -18.32 12.60 -5.06
C LEU A 186 -17.34 13.74 -4.76
N VAL A 187 -16.34 13.48 -3.92
CA VAL A 187 -15.32 14.44 -3.51
C VAL A 187 -13.93 13.82 -3.71
N THR A 188 -13.04 14.54 -4.38
CA THR A 188 -11.61 14.18 -4.44
C THR A 188 -10.93 14.60 -3.13
N ARG A 189 -10.56 13.65 -2.27
CA ARG A 189 -9.97 13.95 -0.94
C ARG A 189 -8.47 14.21 -0.99
N ALA A 190 -7.79 13.55 -1.91
CA ALA A 190 -6.39 13.77 -2.18
C ALA A 190 -6.08 13.40 -3.62
N THR A 191 -5.10 14.10 -4.18
CA THR A 191 -4.44 13.73 -5.42
C THR A 191 -2.96 13.53 -5.13
N PHE A 192 -2.40 12.46 -5.69
CA PHE A 192 -0.96 12.23 -5.73
C PHE A 192 -0.45 12.09 -7.14
N VAL A 193 0.76 12.58 -7.37
CA VAL A 193 1.46 12.56 -8.64
C VAL A 193 2.83 11.92 -8.46
N LEU A 194 3.13 10.97 -9.34
CA LEU A 194 4.46 10.40 -9.55
C LEU A 194 4.98 10.85 -10.90
N GLU A 195 6.19 11.38 -10.92
CA GLU A 195 6.91 11.68 -12.17
C GLU A 195 7.65 10.43 -12.65
N ASP A 196 7.84 10.29 -13.97
CA ASP A 196 8.60 9.16 -14.54
C ASP A 196 9.98 9.00 -13.89
N GLY A 197 10.28 7.78 -13.45
CA GLY A 197 11.53 7.43 -12.77
C GLY A 197 11.67 7.94 -11.33
N ARG A 198 10.63 8.57 -10.75
CA ARG A 198 10.63 9.09 -9.37
C ARG A 198 9.51 8.42 -8.55
N PRO A 199 9.82 7.46 -7.67
CA PRO A 199 8.80 6.71 -6.93
C PRO A 199 8.19 7.47 -5.74
N GLY A 200 8.65 8.70 -5.46
CA GLY A 200 8.17 9.53 -4.34
C GLY A 200 6.84 10.21 -4.65
N LEU A 201 5.93 10.24 -3.67
CA LEU A 201 4.57 10.72 -3.82
C LEU A 201 4.49 12.24 -3.63
N ASN A 202 4.11 12.97 -4.68
CA ASN A 202 3.88 14.42 -4.59
C ASN A 202 2.39 14.71 -4.45
N ARG A 203 1.99 15.43 -3.40
CA ARG A 203 0.61 15.88 -3.24
C ARG A 203 0.33 17.06 -4.18
N ALA A 204 -0.74 16.98 -4.97
CA ALA A 204 -1.15 18.01 -5.93
C ALA A 204 -2.38 18.79 -5.45
#